data_AF-A0A2E8XWN3-F1
#
_entry.id   AF-A0A2E8XWN3-F1
#
_cell.length_a   1.000
_cell.length_b   1.000
_cell.length_c   1.000
_cell.angle_alpha   90.00
_cell.angle_beta   90.00
_cell.angle_gamma   90.00
#
_symmetry.space_group_name_H-M   'P 1'
#
loop_
_entity.id
_entity.type
_entity.pdbx_description
1 polymer ?
#
loop_
_entity_poly.entity_id
_entity_poly.type
_entity_poly.pdbx_seq_one_letter_code
_entity_poly.pdbx_strand_id
1 'polypeptide(L)'
;MYREFIILSSVIVLTLFMTIHNKNKQEIQNSNTRLSIQREVQEDILIKEGNLMKLNGGITFTKNENLIIIKDPYSTIVLDKNNSNEIIAFLEK
;
A
#
# COMPACT_ATOMS: atom_id res chain seq x y z
N MET A 1 -20.05 -38.93 31.28
CA MET A 1 -19.58 -37.59 31.73
C MET A 1 -18.29 -37.12 31.07
N TYR A 2 -17.20 -37.89 31.07
CA TYR A 2 -15.90 -37.43 30.52
C TYR A 2 -15.92 -37.20 29.00
N ARG A 3 -16.62 -38.05 28.25
CA ARG A 3 -16.76 -37.94 26.79
C ARG A 3 -17.57 -36.70 26.39
N GLU A 4 -18.66 -36.43 27.11
CA GLU A 4 -19.51 -35.25 26.90
C GLU A 4 -18.76 -33.96 27.24
N PHE A 5 -17.91 -33.98 28.27
CA PHE A 5 -17.05 -32.85 28.64
C PHE A 5 -16.02 -32.54 27.55
N ILE A 6 -15.36 -33.56 26.98
CA ILE A 6 -14.42 -33.39 25.86
C ILE A 6 -15.12 -32.80 24.63
N ILE A 7 -16.32 -33.30 24.32
CA ILE A 7 -17.10 -32.79 23.19
C ILE A 7 -17.45 -31.31 23.42
N LEU A 8 -17.92 -30.95 24.61
CA LEU A 8 -18.27 -29.58 24.95
C LEU A 8 -17.04 -28.65 24.90
N SER A 9 -15.91 -29.05 25.49
CA SER A 9 -14.70 -28.22 25.48
C SER A 9 -14.16 -28.03 24.07
N SER A 10 -14.22 -29.06 23.23
CA SER A 10 -13.79 -28.98 21.82
C SER A 10 -14.63 -27.98 21.03
N VAL A 11 -15.97 -28.02 21.19
CA VAL A 11 -16.87 -27.06 20.53
C VAL A 11 -16.61 -25.62 21.01
N ILE A 12 -16.38 -25.43 22.30
CA ILE A 12 -16.07 -24.10 22.86
C ILE A 12 -14.75 -23.57 22.28
N VAL A 13 -13.70 -24.39 22.23
CA VAL A 13 -12.40 -23.97 21.68
C VAL A 13 -12.52 -23.64 20.18
N LEU A 14 -13.24 -24.46 19.41
CA LEU A 14 -13.45 -24.22 17.98
C LEU A 14 -14.23 -22.93 17.72
N THR A 15 -15.28 -22.65 18.50
CA THR A 15 -16.07 -21.42 18.35
C THR A 15 -15.27 -20.18 18.75
N LEU A 16 -14.47 -20.26 19.82
CA LEU A 16 -13.56 -19.16 20.20
C LEU A 16 -12.53 -18.88 19.10
N PHE A 17 -11.91 -19.94 18.57
CA PHE A 17 -10.93 -19.83 17.50
C PHE A 17 -11.53 -19.18 16.25
N MET A 18 -12.70 -19.66 15.80
CA MET A 18 -13.40 -19.08 14.65
C MET A 18 -13.78 -17.61 14.89
N THR A 19 -14.21 -17.26 16.10
CA THR A 19 -14.58 -15.88 16.45
C THR A 19 -13.38 -14.94 16.36
N ILE A 20 -12.24 -15.33 16.96
CA ILE A 20 -11.00 -14.54 16.91
C ILE A 20 -10.48 -14.45 15.48
N HIS A 21 -10.45 -15.58 14.76
CA HIS A 21 -10.00 -15.63 13.37
C HIS A 21 -10.82 -14.69 12.47
N ASN A 22 -12.15 -14.72 12.57
CA ASN A 22 -13.03 -13.88 11.77
C ASN A 22 -12.86 -12.40 12.11
N LYS A 23 -12.74 -12.06 13.39
CA LYS A 23 -12.45 -10.68 13.83
C LYS A 23 -11.12 -10.19 13.25
N ASN A 24 -10.06 -11.00 13.34
CA ASN A 24 -8.75 -10.63 12.82
C ASN A 24 -8.78 -10.46 11.30
N LYS A 25 -9.46 -11.35 10.56
CA LYS A 25 -9.63 -11.24 9.12
C LYS A 25 -10.33 -9.92 8.74
N GLN A 26 -11.37 -9.55 9.48
CA GLN A 26 -12.10 -8.30 9.27
C GLN A 26 -11.23 -7.07 9.57
N GLU A 27 -10.46 -7.08 10.66
CA GLU A 27 -9.52 -6.00 10.98
C GLU A 27 -8.44 -5.83 9.90
N ILE A 28 -7.91 -6.93 9.35
CA ILE A 28 -6.94 -6.89 8.25
C ILE A 28 -7.59 -6.28 6.99
N GLN A 29 -8.81 -6.69 6.65
CA GLN A 29 -9.54 -6.12 5.51
C GLN A 29 -9.79 -4.61 5.70
N ASN A 30 -10.24 -4.21 6.88
CA ASN A 30 -10.45 -2.80 7.23
C ASN A 30 -9.15 -1.99 7.23
N SER A 31 -8.03 -2.59 7.64
CA SER A 31 -6.71 -1.96 7.59
C SER A 31 -6.28 -1.73 6.14
N ASN A 32 -6.44 -2.73 5.28
CA ASN A 32 -6.11 -2.63 3.86
C ASN A 32 -6.94 -1.56 3.14
N THR A 33 -8.25 -1.47 3.43
CA THR A 33 -9.11 -0.44 2.85
C THR A 33 -8.76 0.96 3.36
N ARG A 34 -8.43 1.11 4.66
CA ARG A 34 -7.96 2.40 5.19
C ARG A 34 -6.62 2.82 4.57
N LEU A 35 -5.70 1.89 4.38
CA LEU A 35 -4.41 2.16 3.74
C LEU A 35 -4.58 2.54 2.26
N SER A 36 -5.49 1.90 1.53
CA SER A 36 -5.77 2.29 0.14
C SER A 36 -6.36 3.69 0.06
N ILE A 37 -7.31 4.02 0.94
CA ILE A 37 -7.91 5.37 1.02
C ILE A 37 -6.84 6.42 1.39
N GLN A 38 -5.96 6.12 2.35
CA GLN A 38 -4.87 7.04 2.71
C GLN A 38 -3.91 7.30 1.54
N ARG A 39 -3.57 6.26 0.77
CA ARG A 39 -2.74 6.40 -0.44
C ARG A 39 -3.41 7.25 -1.49
N GLU A 40 -4.70 7.01 -1.74
CA GLU A 40 -5.49 7.79 -2.70
C GLU A 40 -5.54 9.27 -2.30
N VAL A 41 -5.84 9.57 -1.03
CA VAL A 41 -5.84 10.95 -0.50
C VAL A 41 -4.46 11.60 -0.63
N GLN A 42 -3.39 10.87 -0.33
CA GLN A 42 -2.03 11.38 -0.46
C GLN A 42 -1.66 11.66 -1.91
N GLU A 43 -2.00 10.77 -2.84
CA GLU A 43 -1.81 11.00 -4.28
C GLU A 43 -2.58 12.24 -4.76
N ASP A 44 -3.82 12.40 -4.32
CA ASP A 44 -4.67 13.54 -4.66
C ASP A 44 -4.10 14.87 -4.16
N ILE A 45 -3.55 14.89 -2.94
CA ILE A 45 -2.88 16.07 -2.38
C ILE A 45 -1.64 16.42 -3.21
N LEU A 46 -0.80 15.43 -3.53
CA LEU A 46 0.41 15.65 -4.32
C LEU A 46 0.08 16.14 -5.74
N ILE A 47 -1.03 15.65 -6.34
CA ILE A 47 -1.52 16.15 -7.64
C ILE A 47 -1.97 17.61 -7.53
N LYS A 48 -2.76 17.96 -6.50
CA LYS A 48 -3.23 19.34 -6.26
C LYS A 48 -2.09 20.32 -6.02
N GLU A 49 -1.03 19.88 -5.32
CA GLU A 49 0.17 20.69 -5.06
C GLU A 49 1.11 20.79 -6.29
N GLY A 50 0.83 20.06 -7.37
CA GLY A 50 1.70 19.98 -8.55
C GLY A 50 2.99 19.18 -8.31
N ASN A 51 3.05 18.44 -7.20
CA ASN A 51 4.17 17.58 -6.81
C ASN A 51 4.06 16.18 -7.43
N LEU A 52 2.88 15.77 -7.91
CA LEU A 52 2.68 14.53 -8.66
C LEU A 52 1.88 14.80 -9.94
N MET A 53 2.38 14.35 -11.08
CA MET A 53 1.66 14.41 -12.35
C MET A 53 1.58 13.00 -12.96
N LYS A 54 0.37 12.49 -13.15
CA LYS A 54 0.13 11.24 -13.86
C LYS A 54 -0.14 11.55 -15.33
N LEU A 55 0.63 10.94 -16.23
CA LEU A 55 0.38 11.00 -17.67
C LEU A 55 -0.32 9.71 -18.13
N ASN A 56 -1.06 9.81 -19.24
CA ASN A 56 -1.67 8.65 -19.87
C ASN A 56 -0.59 7.62 -20.25
N GLY A 57 -0.83 6.35 -19.93
CA GLY A 57 0.13 5.25 -20.16
C GLY A 57 0.87 4.73 -18.92
N GLY A 58 0.50 5.19 -17.71
CA GLY A 58 1.08 4.69 -16.45
C GLY A 58 2.40 5.35 -16.06
N ILE A 59 2.74 6.46 -16.72
CA ILE A 59 3.92 7.26 -16.39
C ILE A 59 3.56 8.26 -15.28
N THR A 60 4.36 8.31 -14.21
CA THR A 60 4.19 9.23 -13.09
C THR A 60 5.43 10.09 -12.88
N PHE A 61 5.21 11.39 -12.74
CA PHE A 61 6.23 12.38 -12.44
C PHE A 61 6.02 12.85 -11.01
N THR A 62 6.98 12.59 -10.14
CA THR A 62 6.97 13.12 -8.76
C THR A 62 8.08 14.15 -8.62
N LYS A 63 7.73 15.35 -8.20
CA LYS A 63 8.65 16.43 -7.88
C LYS A 63 8.77 16.54 -6.37
N ASN A 64 9.96 16.30 -5.86
CA ASN A 64 10.34 16.54 -4.47
C ASN A 64 11.29 17.76 -4.42
N GLU A 65 11.65 18.25 -3.23
CA GLU A 65 12.40 19.50 -3.06
C GLU A 65 13.66 19.58 -3.93
N ASN A 66 14.43 18.48 -4.01
CA ASN A 66 15.69 18.39 -4.76
C ASN A 66 15.67 17.34 -5.89
N LEU A 67 14.62 16.54 -6.02
CA LEU A 67 14.61 15.40 -6.96
C LEU A 67 13.39 15.43 -7.88
N ILE A 68 13.59 14.99 -9.11
CA ILE A 68 12.52 14.67 -10.05
C ILE A 68 12.56 13.17 -10.29
N ILE A 69 11.46 12.49 -9.99
CA ILE A 69 11.32 11.04 -10.15
C ILE A 69 10.32 10.78 -11.25
N ILE A 70 10.75 10.08 -12.30
CA ILE A 70 9.92 9.65 -13.42
C ILE A 70 9.82 8.14 -13.33
N LYS A 71 8.61 7.62 -13.13
CA LYS A 71 8.35 6.18 -13.14
C LYS A 71 7.48 5.84 -14.32
N ASP A 72 7.89 4.87 -15.11
CA ASP A 72 7.02 4.17 -16.05
C ASP A 72 6.82 2.71 -15.56
N PRO A 73 6.03 1.88 -16.26
CA PRO A 73 5.80 0.49 -15.85
C PRO A 73 7.06 -0.41 -15.82
N TYR A 74 8.13 -0.05 -16.53
CA TYR A 74 9.31 -0.89 -16.78
C TYR A 74 10.62 -0.32 -16.21
N SER A 75 10.64 0.97 -15.89
CA SER A 75 11.82 1.73 -15.55
C SER A 75 11.50 2.88 -14.58
N THR A 76 12.51 3.28 -13.82
CA THR A 76 12.46 4.45 -12.94
C THR A 76 13.69 5.30 -13.16
N ILE A 77 13.47 6.59 -13.45
CA ILE A 77 14.51 7.59 -13.65
C ILE A 77 14.46 8.57 -12.48
N VAL A 78 15.61 8.84 -11.87
CA VAL A 78 15.77 9.85 -10.81
C VAL A 78 16.75 10.89 -11.29
N LEU A 79 16.33 12.15 -11.26
CA LEU A 79 17.09 13.31 -11.70
C LEU A 79 17.26 14.29 -10.54
N ASP A 80 18.37 15.02 -10.53
CA ASP A 80 18.50 16.20 -9.69
C ASP A 80 17.65 17.32 -10.28
N LYS A 81 16.86 17.99 -9.45
CA LYS A 81 16.11 19.17 -9.88
C LYS A 81 17.05 20.33 -10.25
N ASN A 82 18.20 20.44 -9.61
CA ASN A 82 19.18 21.50 -9.84
C ASN A 82 20.13 21.20 -11.01
N ASN A 83 20.24 19.94 -11.42
CA ASN A 83 21.02 19.49 -12.57
C ASN A 83 20.29 18.38 -13.33
N SER A 84 19.20 18.75 -14.00
CA SER A 84 18.33 17.81 -14.71
C SER A 84 18.95 17.18 -15.98
N ASN A 85 20.15 17.63 -16.36
CA ASN A 85 20.89 17.08 -17.50
C ASN A 85 21.66 15.80 -17.13
N GLU A 86 21.76 15.48 -15.84
CA GLU A 86 22.46 14.32 -15.33
C GLU A 86 21.48 13.38 -14.63
N ILE A 87 21.52 12.10 -15.01
CA ILE A 87 20.68 11.07 -14.41
C ILE A 87 21.38 10.57 -13.16
N ILE A 88 20.77 10.79 -11.98
CA ILE A 88 21.29 10.29 -10.70
C ILE A 88 21.17 8.76 -10.65
N ALA A 89 20.02 8.24 -11.06
CA ALA A 89 19.78 6.81 -11.07
C ALA A 89 18.79 6.41 -12.18
N PHE A 90 19.10 5.28 -12.80
CA PHE A 90 18.24 4.60 -13.76
C PHE A 90 18.07 3.15 -13.33
N LEU A 91 16.83 2.74 -13.11
CA LEU A 91 16.48 1.40 -12.62
C LEU A 91 15.53 0.76 -13.62
N GLU A 92 16.00 -0.27 -14.31
CA GLU A 92 15.16 -1.16 -15.14
C GLU A 92 14.79 -2.41 -14.34
N LYS A 93 13.64 -2.97 -14.67
CA LYS A 93 13.06 -4.13 -13.99
C LYS A 93 13.39 -5.45 -14.69
#